data_AF-A0A1V8U468-F1
#
_entry.id   AF-A0A1V8U468-F1
#
_cell.length_a   1.000
_cell.length_b   1.000
_cell.length_c   1.000
_cell.angle_alpha   90.00
_cell.angle_beta   90.00
_cell.angle_gamma   90.00
#
_symmetry.space_group_name_H-M   'P 1'
#
loop_
_entity.id
_entity.type
_entity.pdbx_description
1 polymer ?
#
loop_
_entity_poly.entity_id
_entity_poly.type
_entity_poly.pdbx_seq_one_letter_code
_entity_poly.pdbx_strand_id
1 'polypeptide(L)'
;LEQVLRTLRQRYPTFGGAMGWEYFNALPGGVDRPWEWVANMGRVLRTPLPPAPFQPQMPIRPYGQPATQPLPPAPHAFPAESVKTLQDLGFSHQQAIAALNMTCGNVEYAAGLLFQD
;
A
#
# COMPACT_ATOMS: atom_id res chain seq x y z
N LEU A 1 -10.25 7.26 -11.83
CA LEU A 1 -10.87 7.54 -10.51
C LEU A 1 -11.63 6.34 -9.95
N GLU A 2 -12.56 5.74 -10.69
CA GLU A 2 -13.41 4.65 -10.15
C GLU A 2 -12.62 3.45 -9.62
N GLN A 3 -11.60 3.00 -10.36
CA GLN A 3 -10.74 1.89 -9.91
C GLN A 3 -10.02 2.21 -8.60
N VAL A 4 -9.47 3.43 -8.46
CA VAL A 4 -8.80 3.86 -7.23
C VAL A 4 -9.76 3.85 -6.05
N LEU A 5 -10.98 4.36 -6.22
CA LEU A 5 -12.00 4.33 -5.17
C LEU A 5 -12.39 2.91 -4.79
N ARG A 6 -12.49 1.98 -5.75
CA ARG A 6 -12.74 0.56 -5.46
C ARG A 6 -11.60 -0.05 -4.66
N THR A 7 -10.35 0.20 -5.04
CA THR A 7 -9.17 -0.28 -4.32
C THR A 7 -9.11 0.28 -2.90
N LEU A 8 -9.41 1.58 -2.72
CA LEU A 8 -9.46 2.19 -1.38
C LEU A 8 -10.55 1.57 -0.51
N ARG A 9 -11.76 1.36 -1.05
CA ARG A 9 -12.85 0.70 -0.30
C ARG A 9 -12.51 -0.76 0.06
N GLN A 10 -11.77 -1.47 -0.80
CA GLN A 10 -11.33 -2.84 -0.52
C GLN A 10 -10.25 -2.89 0.57
N ARG A 11 -9.30 -1.94 0.53
CA ARG A 11 -8.20 -1.88 1.50
C ARG A 11 -8.63 -1.32 2.85
N TYR A 12 -9.57 -0.39 2.87
CA TYR A 12 -10.05 0.29 4.07
C TYR A 12 -11.58 0.09 4.21
N PRO A 13 -12.02 -0.93 4.95
CA PRO A 13 -13.46 -1.21 5.12
C PRO A 13 -14.26 -0.05 5.73
N THR A 14 -13.60 0.85 6.46
CA THR A 14 -14.17 2.06 7.08
C THR A 14 -14.05 3.30 6.19
N PHE A 15 -13.74 3.16 4.91
CA PHE A 15 -13.61 4.28 3.98
C PHE A 15 -14.89 5.14 3.95
N GLY A 16 -14.78 6.40 4.40
CA GLY A 16 -15.93 7.27 4.65
C GLY A 16 -16.57 7.89 3.40
N GLY A 17 -15.90 7.88 2.25
CA GLY A 17 -16.42 8.41 0.99
C GLY A 17 -15.45 9.36 0.28
N ALA A 18 -15.99 10.11 -0.68
CA ALA A 18 -15.23 11.09 -1.45
C ALA A 18 -15.97 12.44 -1.45
N MET A 19 -15.21 13.53 -1.39
CA MET A 19 -15.71 14.89 -1.54
C MET A 19 -15.19 15.46 -2.86
N GLY A 20 -16.07 16.15 -3.60
CA GLY A 20 -15.74 16.81 -4.85
C GLY A 20 -15.72 18.31 -4.67
N TRP A 21 -14.57 18.92 -4.96
CA TRP A 21 -14.45 20.35 -5.17
C TRP A 21 -14.32 20.59 -6.68
N GLU A 22 -15.27 21.19 -7.38
CA GLU A 22 -16.54 21.81 -6.98
C GLU A 22 -17.69 21.31 -7.86
N TYR A 23 -18.93 21.68 -7.53
CA TYR A 23 -20.10 21.09 -8.19
C TYR A 23 -20.36 21.66 -9.59
N PHE A 24 -20.38 22.99 -9.77
CA PHE A 24 -21.06 23.62 -10.93
C PHE A 24 -20.42 23.31 -12.30
N ASN A 25 -19.16 22.90 -12.33
CA ASN A 25 -18.42 22.52 -13.53
C ASN A 25 -17.86 21.08 -13.42
N ALA A 26 -18.42 20.25 -12.54
CA ALA A 26 -17.94 18.92 -12.27
C ALA A 26 -17.92 18.05 -13.55
N LEU A 27 -16.82 17.33 -13.75
CA LEU A 27 -16.68 16.37 -14.84
C LEU A 27 -16.90 14.94 -14.31
N PRO A 28 -17.55 14.03 -15.05
CA PRO A 28 -18.15 14.23 -16.37
C PRO A 28 -19.40 15.13 -16.32
N GLY A 29 -19.77 15.68 -17.47
CA GLY A 29 -20.97 16.51 -17.63
C GLY A 29 -20.72 18.02 -17.64
N GLY A 30 -19.62 18.49 -17.04
CA GLY A 30 -19.21 19.88 -17.10
C GLY A 30 -20.30 20.81 -16.56
N VAL A 31 -20.46 21.98 -17.17
CA VAL A 31 -21.49 22.95 -16.78
C VAL A 31 -22.91 22.52 -17.16
N ASP A 32 -23.06 21.71 -18.21
CA ASP A 32 -24.37 21.30 -18.72
C ASP A 32 -25.01 20.22 -17.83
N ARG A 33 -24.19 19.30 -17.30
CA ARG A 33 -24.63 18.13 -16.55
C ARG A 33 -23.75 17.81 -15.34
N PRO A 34 -23.48 18.77 -14.44
CA PRO A 34 -22.58 18.57 -13.29
C PRO A 34 -23.01 17.44 -12.34
N TRP A 35 -24.30 17.11 -12.34
CA TRP A 35 -24.87 15.99 -11.60
C TRP A 35 -24.34 14.61 -12.01
N GLU A 36 -23.79 14.47 -13.22
CA GLU A 36 -23.21 13.20 -13.68
C GLU A 36 -22.05 12.74 -12.81
N TRP A 37 -21.23 13.67 -12.33
CA TRP A 37 -20.16 13.34 -11.38
C TRP A 37 -20.72 12.73 -10.09
N VAL A 38 -21.75 13.35 -9.51
CA VAL A 38 -22.39 12.86 -8.27
C VAL A 38 -23.04 11.50 -8.50
N ALA A 39 -23.74 11.32 -9.63
CA ALA A 39 -24.33 10.04 -10.01
C ALA A 39 -23.26 8.95 -10.14
N ASN A 40 -22.13 9.26 -10.76
CA ASN A 40 -21.05 8.32 -10.94
C ASN A 40 -20.36 7.95 -9.62
N MET A 41 -20.03 8.94 -8.79
CA MET A 41 -19.47 8.69 -7.45
C MET A 41 -20.44 7.86 -6.59
N GLY A 42 -21.72 8.20 -6.61
CA GLY A 42 -22.76 7.46 -5.90
C GLY A 42 -22.86 6.00 -6.34
N ARG A 43 -22.72 5.72 -7.65
CA ARG A 43 -22.65 4.35 -8.18
C ARG A 43 -21.43 3.60 -7.64
N VAL A 44 -20.25 4.21 -7.73
CA VAL A 44 -18.99 3.57 -7.29
C VAL A 44 -18.97 3.33 -5.78
N LEU A 45 -19.47 4.25 -4.96
CA LEU A 45 -19.43 4.13 -3.50
C LEU A 45 -20.49 3.19 -2.94
N ARG A 46 -21.67 3.11 -3.57
CA ARG A 46 -22.79 2.26 -3.09
C ARG A 46 -22.77 0.84 -3.63
N THR A 47 -22.03 0.57 -4.72
CA THR A 47 -21.90 -0.79 -5.25
C THR A 47 -21.28 -1.70 -4.18
N PRO A 48 -21.92 -2.80 -3.77
CA PRO A 48 -21.34 -3.76 -2.84
C PRO A 48 -19.98 -4.23 -3.36
N LEU A 49 -18.98 -4.27 -2.48
CA LEU A 49 -17.71 -4.90 -2.86
C LEU A 49 -17.90 -6.42 -2.87
N PRO A 50 -17.27 -7.14 -3.82
CA PRO A 50 -17.21 -8.58 -3.71
C PRO A 50 -16.58 -8.95 -2.36
N PRO A 51 -17.03 -10.04 -1.71
CA PRO A 51 -16.41 -10.51 -0.48
C PRO A 51 -14.92 -10.67 -0.73
N ALA A 52 -14.11 -10.17 0.21
CA ALA A 52 -12.67 -10.37 0.13
C ALA A 52 -12.39 -11.88 -0.06
N PRO A 53 -11.42 -12.26 -0.91
CA PRO A 53 -11.05 -13.66 -1.02
C PRO A 53 -10.79 -14.20 0.38
N PHE A 54 -11.38 -15.34 0.69
CA PHE A 54 -11.19 -16.02 1.97
C PHE A 54 -9.69 -16.22 2.14
N GLN A 55 -9.04 -15.39 2.95
CA GLN A 55 -7.67 -15.66 3.37
C GLN A 55 -7.82 -16.78 4.40
N PRO A 56 -7.34 -18.01 4.13
CA PRO A 56 -7.36 -19.04 5.15
C PRO A 56 -6.65 -18.46 6.37
N GLN A 57 -7.40 -18.30 7.47
CA GLN A 57 -6.82 -17.91 8.75
C GLN A 57 -5.68 -18.89 9.00
N MET A 58 -4.46 -18.36 9.17
CA MET A 58 -3.34 -19.19 9.58
C MET A 58 -3.81 -19.98 10.80
N PRO A 59 -3.60 -21.31 10.83
CA PRO A 59 -3.96 -22.12 12.00
C PRO A 59 -3.35 -21.45 13.22
N ILE A 60 -4.18 -21.11 14.22
CA ILE A 60 -3.69 -20.62 15.51
C ILE A 60 -2.79 -21.73 16.04
N ARG A 61 -1.48 -21.48 16.09
CA ARG A 61 -0.53 -22.42 16.69
C ARG A 61 -0.84 -22.47 18.19
N PRO A 62 -1.16 -23.65 18.75
CA PRO A 62 -1.26 -23.80 20.20
C PRO A 62 0.05 -23.39 20.85
N TYR A 63 -0.03 -22.66 21.97
CA TYR A 63 1.15 -22.29 22.76
C TYR A 63 1.99 -23.54 23.08
N GLY A 64 3.28 -23.52 22.75
CA GLY A 64 4.24 -24.59 23.06
C GLY A 64 4.70 -25.47 21.90
N GLN A 65 4.20 -25.28 20.67
CA GLN A 65 4.74 -26.00 19.50
C GLN A 65 5.93 -25.26 18.86
N PRO A 66 7.08 -25.94 18.65
CA PRO A 66 8.19 -25.35 17.90
C PRO A 66 7.77 -25.09 16.46
N ALA A 67 8.06 -23.89 15.96
CA ALA A 67 7.87 -23.55 14.56
C ALA A 67 8.79 -24.42 13.69
N THR A 68 8.25 -25.47 13.07
CA THR A 68 9.00 -26.35 12.15
C THR A 68 9.21 -25.73 10.76
N GLN A 69 8.69 -24.53 10.51
CA GLN A 69 8.83 -23.81 9.25
C GLN A 69 9.46 -22.44 9.52
N PRO A 70 10.53 -22.07 8.79
CA PRO A 70 10.99 -20.69 8.75
C PRO A 70 9.81 -19.81 8.35
N LEU A 71 9.53 -18.78 9.15
CA LEU A 71 8.55 -17.76 8.75
C LEU A 71 8.98 -17.20 7.38
N PRO A 72 8.07 -17.05 6.41
CA PRO A 72 8.40 -16.30 5.22
C PRO A 72 8.88 -14.92 5.66
N PRO A 73 9.98 -14.39 5.08
CA PRO A 73 10.45 -13.06 5.41
C PRO A 73 9.29 -12.07 5.21
N ALA A 74 9.09 -11.20 6.19
CA ALA A 74 8.08 -10.14 6.08
C ALA A 74 8.28 -9.43 4.75
N PRO A 75 7.23 -9.13 3.97
CA PRO A 75 7.38 -8.35 2.74
C PRO A 75 8.01 -7.01 3.09
N HIS A 76 9.32 -6.90 2.87
CA HIS A 76 10.03 -5.65 3.09
C HIS A 76 9.51 -4.65 2.06
N ALA A 77 9.32 -3.39 2.44
CA ALA A 77 8.76 -2.37 1.56
C ALA A 77 9.66 -2.05 0.35
N PHE A 78 10.89 -2.56 0.33
CA PHE A 78 11.92 -2.27 -0.66
C PHE A 78 12.31 -3.53 -1.43
N PRO A 79 12.63 -3.40 -2.73
CA PRO A 79 13.03 -4.54 -3.54
C PRO A 79 14.30 -5.19 -2.98
N ALA A 80 14.38 -6.52 -3.11
CA ALA A 80 15.49 -7.31 -2.59
C ALA A 80 16.84 -6.90 -3.22
N GLU A 81 16.82 -6.36 -4.44
CA GLU A 81 18.01 -5.86 -5.12
C GLU A 81 18.63 -4.68 -4.38
N SER A 82 17.83 -3.72 -3.91
CA SER A 82 18.31 -2.54 -3.16
C SER A 82 19.03 -2.92 -1.87
N VAL A 83 18.47 -3.87 -1.12
CA VAL A 83 19.08 -4.38 0.11
C VAL A 83 20.37 -5.12 -0.22
N LYS A 84 20.38 -5.93 -1.28
CA LYS A 84 21.57 -6.66 -1.72
C LYS A 84 22.71 -5.73 -2.14
N THR A 85 22.42 -4.66 -2.87
CA THR A 85 23.44 -3.66 -3.26
C THR A 85 24.13 -3.05 -2.03
N LEU A 86 23.37 -2.70 -0.99
CA LEU A 86 23.94 -2.17 0.25
C LEU A 86 24.73 -3.24 1.04
N GLN A 87 24.30 -4.50 0.98
CA GLN A 87 25.05 -5.60 1.58
C GLN A 87 26.35 -5.91 0.84
N ASP A 88 26.34 -5.83 -0.50
CA ASP A 88 27.54 -6.02 -1.34
C ASP A 88 28.56 -4.87 -1.12
N LEU A 89 28.11 -3.70 -0.66
CA LEU A 89 28.97 -2.60 -0.18
C LEU A 89 29.55 -2.85 1.23
N GLY A 90 29.12 -3.89 1.94
CA GLY A 90 29.63 -4.29 3.25
C GLY A 90 28.74 -3.92 4.44
N PHE A 91 27.57 -3.33 4.22
CA PHE A 91 26.66 -2.95 5.30
C PHE A 91 25.80 -4.14 5.76
N SER A 92 25.45 -4.17 7.04
CA SER A 92 24.56 -5.21 7.57
C SER A 92 23.14 -5.09 6.98
N HIS A 93 22.43 -6.21 6.95
CA HIS A 93 21.02 -6.24 6.50
C HIS A 93 20.15 -5.22 7.24
N GLN A 94 20.38 -5.06 8.54
CA GLN A 94 19.63 -4.11 9.38
C GLN A 94 19.97 -2.65 9.04
N GLN A 95 21.25 -2.33 8.82
CA GLN A 95 21.68 -1.00 8.39
C GLN A 95 21.11 -0.63 7.01
N ALA A 96 21.15 -1.57 6.07
CA ALA A 96 20.57 -1.39 4.74
C ALA A 96 19.06 -1.05 4.81
N ILE A 97 18.30 -1.79 5.63
CA ILE A 97 16.87 -1.53 5.81
C ILE A 97 16.61 -0.18 6.48
N ALA A 98 17.39 0.17 7.51
CA ALA A 98 17.24 1.44 8.20
C ALA A 98 17.49 2.62 7.25
N ALA A 99 18.56 2.56 6.45
CA ALA A 99 18.90 3.60 5.48
C ALA A 99 17.87 3.70 4.35
N LEU A 100 17.34 2.58 3.86
CA LEU A 100 16.26 2.57 2.86
C LEU A 100 14.96 3.16 3.41
N ASN A 101 14.64 2.92 4.68
CA ASN A 101 13.50 3.57 5.35
C ASN A 101 13.69 5.09 5.44
N MET A 102 14.90 5.57 5.73
CA MET A 102 15.20 6.99 5.83
C MET A 102 15.15 7.72 4.49
N THR A 103 15.39 6.99 3.39
CA THR A 103 15.52 7.55 2.04
C THR A 103 14.36 7.16 1.12
N CYS A 104 13.28 6.63 1.71
CA CYS A 104 12.09 6.19 0.98
C CYS A 104 12.41 5.20 -0.17
N GLY A 105 13.41 4.34 0.03
CA GLY A 105 13.83 3.34 -0.94
C GLY A 105 14.86 3.80 -1.97
N ASN A 106 15.42 5.00 -1.83
CA ASN A 106 16.51 5.45 -2.69
C ASN A 106 17.86 4.85 -2.25
N VAL A 107 18.43 3.98 -3.09
CA VAL A 107 19.64 3.20 -2.76
C VAL A 107 20.88 4.08 -2.68
N GLU A 108 21.00 5.05 -3.55
CA GLU A 108 22.17 5.92 -3.66
C GLU A 108 22.29 6.85 -2.46
N TYR A 109 21.17 7.47 -2.06
CA TYR A 109 21.11 8.27 -0.84
C TYR A 109 21.26 7.40 0.42
N ALA A 110 20.73 6.17 0.41
CA ALA A 110 20.90 5.24 1.53
C ALA A 110 22.37 4.86 1.73
N ALA A 111 23.08 4.57 0.64
CA ALA A 111 24.53 4.32 0.68
C ALA A 111 25.26 5.56 1.22
N GLY A 112 24.91 6.75 0.73
CA GLY A 112 25.49 8.02 1.19
C GLY A 112 25.33 8.27 2.69
N LEU A 113 24.16 7.94 3.27
CA LEU A 113 23.93 8.04 4.72
C LEU A 113 24.79 7.04 5.51
N LEU A 114 24.92 5.81 5.00
CA LEU A 114 25.68 4.76 5.67
C LEU A 114 27.20 4.99 5.67
N PHE A 115 27.72 5.79 4.74
CA PHE A 115 29.14 6.19 4.71
C PHE A 115 29.46 7.39 5.62
N GLN A 116 28.46 8.02 6.25
CA GLN A 116 28.65 9.19 7.12
C GLN A 116 28.75 8.84 8.62
N ASP A 117 28.48 7.58 9.00
CA ASP A 117 28.75 6.99 10.33
C ASP A 117 30.07 6.20 10.32
#